data_AF-A0AAW2NX62-F1
#
_entry.id   AF-A0AAW2NX62-F1
#
_cell.length_a   1.000
_cell.length_b   1.000
_cell.length_c   1.000
_cell.angle_alpha   90.00
_cell.angle_beta   90.00
_cell.angle_gamma   90.00
#
_symmetry.space_group_name_H-M   'P 1'
#
loop_
_entity.id
_entity.type
_entity.pdbx_description
1 polymer ?
#
loop_
_entity_poly.entity_id
_entity_poly.type
_entity_poly.pdbx_seq_one_letter_code
_entity_poly.pdbx_strand_id
1 'polypeptide(L)'
;MFALSESECLFVASESDRVGYLVKLLFHSSVDVRVNSAAVIETVVAGIRSSELRAQISNADGVFEGIVGIFNYPLVYPRALKIGIKALFALCLVKQHRQKAVAAGAVEALIDRLPEFEKCDSERALATVELLCRIPSGCAAFESHALTVPLLVKIILKISGRATEYAAGALLSLCSASERAQADAVAAGVLTQLLLLVQSDCTERAKRKAQMLLKLLRDSWPRDSIARSDDFAGSDVVPFDIYFPLKSYVYLIS
;
A
#
# COMPACT_ATOMS: atom_id res chain seq x y z
N MET A 1 24.63 -2.24 8.59
CA MET A 1 24.52 -2.60 7.16
C MET A 1 25.50 -1.73 6.42
N PHE A 2 26.34 -2.29 5.56
CA PHE A 2 27.37 -1.56 4.82
C PHE A 2 26.73 -0.49 3.95
N ALA A 3 27.15 0.76 4.09
CA ALA A 3 26.76 1.82 3.18
C ALA A 3 27.70 1.74 1.97
N LEU A 4 27.22 1.19 0.86
CA LEU A 4 27.96 1.25 -0.39
C LEU A 4 27.97 2.69 -0.89
N SER A 5 29.13 3.17 -1.29
CA SER A 5 29.31 4.42 -2.02
C SER A 5 28.65 4.35 -3.41
N GLU A 6 28.42 5.51 -4.03
CA GLU A 6 27.87 5.56 -5.40
C GLU A 6 28.78 4.81 -6.38
N SER A 7 30.10 4.89 -6.24
CA SER A 7 31.05 4.16 -7.08
C SER A 7 30.97 2.64 -6.90
N GLU A 8 30.77 2.15 -5.67
CA GLU A 8 30.56 0.72 -5.42
C GLU A 8 29.22 0.24 -5.97
N CYS A 9 28.17 1.05 -5.88
CA CYS A 9 26.88 0.72 -6.48
C CYS A 9 26.99 0.61 -8.00
N LEU A 10 27.65 1.59 -8.64
CA LEU A 10 27.91 1.57 -10.07
C LEU A 10 28.75 0.36 -10.48
N PHE A 11 29.78 0.01 -9.72
CA PHE A 11 30.61 -1.16 -9.96
C PHE A 11 29.79 -2.46 -9.92
N VAL A 12 28.88 -2.62 -8.97
CA VAL A 12 28.02 -3.82 -8.92
C VAL A 12 27.06 -3.87 -10.11
N ALA A 13 26.44 -2.74 -10.46
CA ALA A 13 25.43 -2.70 -11.51
C ALA A 13 26.00 -2.75 -12.93
N SER A 14 27.25 -2.31 -13.14
CA SER A 14 27.86 -2.24 -14.47
C SER A 14 28.10 -3.61 -15.12
N GLU A 15 28.14 -4.68 -14.32
CA GLU A 15 28.33 -6.04 -14.82
C GLU A 15 27.08 -6.90 -14.57
N SER A 16 26.46 -7.36 -15.67
CA SER A 16 25.27 -8.22 -15.61
C SER A 16 25.52 -9.53 -14.85
N ASP A 17 26.74 -10.08 -14.90
CA ASP A 17 27.09 -11.31 -14.18
C ASP A 17 27.06 -11.12 -12.66
N ARG A 18 27.45 -9.94 -12.16
CA ARG A 18 27.39 -9.61 -10.72
C ARG A 18 25.94 -9.51 -10.27
N VAL A 19 25.12 -8.81 -11.05
CA VAL A 19 23.67 -8.72 -10.81
C VAL A 19 23.04 -10.12 -10.84
N GLY A 20 23.34 -10.92 -11.85
CA GLY A 20 22.85 -12.29 -11.98
C GLY A 20 23.27 -13.19 -10.82
N TYR A 21 24.50 -13.04 -10.31
CA TYR A 21 24.97 -13.75 -9.13
C TYR A 21 24.18 -13.36 -7.87
N LEU A 22 23.94 -12.06 -7.65
CA LEU A 22 23.09 -11.60 -6.55
C LEU A 22 21.67 -12.17 -6.66
N VAL A 23 21.09 -12.18 -7.86
CA VAL A 23 19.75 -12.77 -8.06
C VAL A 23 19.74 -14.27 -7.76
N LYS A 24 20.76 -15.03 -8.17
CA LYS A 24 20.89 -16.45 -7.79
C LYS A 24 20.92 -16.64 -6.27
N LEU A 25 21.60 -15.76 -5.53
CA LEU A 25 21.66 -15.83 -4.07
C LEU A 25 20.31 -15.56 -3.38
N LEU A 26 19.33 -14.95 -4.04
CA LEU A 26 17.97 -14.79 -3.52
C LEU A 26 17.25 -16.15 -3.36
N PHE A 27 17.72 -17.19 -4.03
CA PHE A 27 17.15 -18.54 -3.98
C PHE A 27 17.97 -19.52 -3.11
N HIS A 28 19.00 -19.02 -2.42
CA HIS A 28 19.88 -19.85 -1.59
C HIS A 28 19.11 -20.55 -0.43
N SER A 29 19.55 -21.69 0.07
CA SER A 29 18.83 -22.40 1.16
C SER A 29 18.77 -21.61 2.48
N SER A 30 19.83 -20.86 2.80
CA SER A 30 19.88 -19.96 3.97
C SER A 30 19.16 -18.65 3.74
N VAL A 31 18.20 -18.33 4.61
CA VAL A 31 17.45 -17.06 4.61
C VAL A 31 18.37 -15.84 4.77
N ASP A 32 19.44 -15.94 5.57
CA ASP A 32 20.36 -14.82 5.77
C ASP A 32 21.11 -14.48 4.49
N VAL A 33 21.46 -15.48 3.67
CA VAL A 33 22.09 -15.25 2.35
C VAL A 33 21.11 -14.53 1.42
N ARG A 34 19.83 -14.94 1.40
CA ARG A 34 18.78 -14.26 0.62
C ARG A 34 18.64 -12.80 1.04
N VAL A 35 18.51 -12.57 2.35
CA VAL A 35 18.33 -11.23 2.94
C VAL A 35 19.56 -10.35 2.70
N ASN A 36 20.77 -10.91 2.80
CA ASN A 36 22.01 -10.19 2.49
C ASN A 36 22.06 -9.80 1.01
N SER A 37 21.72 -10.72 0.11
CA SER A 37 21.68 -10.42 -1.33
C SER A 37 20.65 -9.33 -1.65
N ALA A 38 19.44 -9.45 -1.10
CA ALA A 38 18.39 -8.46 -1.25
C ALA A 38 18.78 -7.07 -0.72
N ALA A 39 19.53 -7.03 0.38
CA ALA A 39 20.06 -5.78 0.93
C ALA A 39 21.07 -5.12 -0.02
N VAL A 40 21.94 -5.91 -0.66
CA VAL A 40 22.88 -5.40 -1.67
C VAL A 40 22.11 -4.88 -2.88
N ILE A 41 21.16 -5.66 -3.41
CA ILE A 41 20.31 -5.25 -4.53
C ILE A 41 19.57 -3.95 -4.20
N GLU A 42 18.96 -3.84 -3.03
CA GLU A 42 18.29 -2.62 -2.58
C GLU A 42 19.23 -1.42 -2.51
N THR A 43 20.39 -1.60 -1.88
CA THR A 43 21.39 -0.53 -1.73
C THR A 43 21.87 -0.04 -3.10
N VAL A 44 22.13 -0.97 -4.02
CA VAL A 44 22.58 -0.67 -5.39
C VAL A 44 21.48 0.08 -6.18
N VAL A 45 20.24 -0.41 -6.16
CA VAL A 45 19.11 0.23 -6.85
C VAL A 45 18.80 1.61 -6.28
N ALA A 46 18.91 1.79 -4.96
CA ALA A 46 18.69 3.07 -4.29
C ALA A 46 19.85 4.06 -4.47
N GLY A 47 21.08 3.56 -4.57
CA GLY A 47 22.31 4.37 -4.69
C GLY A 47 22.62 4.85 -6.11
N ILE A 48 22.03 4.23 -7.14
CA ILE A 48 22.28 4.58 -8.53
C ILE A 48 21.29 5.62 -9.05
N ARG A 49 21.82 6.66 -9.71
CA ARG A 49 21.01 7.66 -10.44
C ARG A 49 20.69 7.27 -11.88
N SER A 50 21.52 6.43 -12.50
CA SER A 50 21.32 5.95 -13.87
C SER A 50 20.05 5.09 -14.00
N SER A 51 19.11 5.51 -14.84
CA SER A 51 17.89 4.77 -15.15
C SER A 51 18.17 3.47 -15.89
N GLU A 52 19.22 3.44 -16.74
CA GLU A 52 19.62 2.27 -17.51
C GLU A 52 20.12 1.14 -16.60
N LEU A 53 21.03 1.44 -15.67
CA LEU A 53 21.54 0.45 -14.72
C LEU A 53 20.45 -0.05 -13.77
N ARG A 54 19.52 0.82 -13.35
CA ARG A 54 18.35 0.41 -12.56
C ARG A 54 17.43 -0.51 -13.35
N ALA A 55 17.24 -0.25 -14.64
CA ALA A 55 16.48 -1.10 -15.53
C ALA A 55 17.16 -2.45 -15.72
N GLN A 56 18.49 -2.50 -15.87
CA GLN A 56 19.26 -3.74 -15.94
C GLN A 56 19.01 -4.64 -14.73
N ILE A 57 19.09 -4.09 -13.51
CA ILE A 57 18.81 -4.85 -12.28
C ILE A 57 17.36 -5.32 -12.25
N SER A 58 16.42 -4.45 -12.58
CA SER A 58 14.99 -4.78 -12.57
C SER A 58 14.58 -5.72 -13.72
N ASN A 59 15.43 -5.88 -14.73
CA ASN A 59 15.24 -6.80 -15.83
C ASN A 59 15.97 -8.12 -15.65
N ALA A 60 16.78 -8.27 -14.60
CA ALA A 60 17.40 -9.54 -14.28
C ALA A 60 16.33 -10.59 -13.94
N ASP A 61 16.36 -11.71 -14.66
CA ASP A 61 15.39 -12.79 -14.51
C ASP A 61 15.40 -13.35 -13.08
N GLY A 62 14.22 -13.44 -12.46
CA GLY A 62 14.08 -13.96 -11.09
C GLY A 62 14.28 -12.92 -9.98
N VAL A 63 14.61 -11.65 -10.30
CA VAL A 63 14.84 -10.63 -9.25
C VAL A 63 13.58 -10.37 -8.42
N PHE A 64 12.41 -10.29 -9.06
CA PHE A 64 11.15 -10.03 -8.35
C PHE A 64 10.71 -11.24 -7.55
N GLU A 65 10.79 -12.43 -8.13
CA GLU A 65 10.45 -13.70 -7.50
C GLU A 65 11.34 -13.95 -6.28
N GLY A 66 12.65 -13.67 -6.40
CA GLY A 66 13.59 -13.78 -5.30
C GLY A 66 13.32 -12.80 -4.17
N ILE A 67 13.01 -11.54 -4.48
CA ILE A 67 12.65 -10.52 -3.47
C ILE A 67 11.31 -10.82 -2.81
N VAL A 68 10.29 -11.20 -3.57
CA VAL A 68 8.98 -11.59 -3.01
C VAL A 68 9.10 -12.86 -2.16
N GLY A 69 9.93 -13.81 -2.58
CA GLY A 69 10.21 -15.03 -1.84
C GLY A 69 10.80 -14.82 -0.44
N ILE A 70 11.33 -13.63 -0.13
CA ILE A 70 11.81 -13.27 1.21
C ILE A 70 10.65 -13.19 2.22
N PHE A 71 9.45 -12.82 1.77
CA PHE A 71 8.25 -12.74 2.61
C PHE A 71 7.66 -14.12 2.93
N ASN A 72 8.02 -15.16 2.16
CA ASN A 72 7.45 -16.51 2.28
C ASN A 72 8.15 -17.36 3.36
N TYR A 73 8.98 -16.76 4.22
CA TYR A 73 9.58 -17.49 5.33
C TYR A 73 8.51 -17.84 6.39
N PRO A 74 8.43 -19.10 6.87
CA PRO A 74 7.34 -19.54 7.75
C PRO A 74 7.23 -18.77 9.07
N LEU A 75 8.35 -18.25 9.57
CA LEU A 75 8.41 -17.44 10.78
C LEU A 75 8.60 -15.97 10.43
N VAL A 76 8.02 -15.08 11.24
CA VAL A 76 8.26 -13.65 11.13
C VAL A 76 9.75 -13.39 11.39
N TYR A 77 10.47 -12.96 10.35
CA TYR A 77 11.86 -12.55 10.45
C TYR A 77 11.94 -11.04 10.18
N PRO A 78 12.00 -10.18 11.23
CA PRO A 78 11.86 -8.73 11.07
C PRO A 78 12.85 -8.13 10.06
N ARG A 79 14.07 -8.67 10.02
CA ARG A 79 15.10 -8.25 9.06
C ARG A 79 14.72 -8.62 7.62
N ALA A 80 14.14 -9.80 7.37
CA ALA A 80 13.63 -10.16 6.04
C ALA A 80 12.51 -9.22 5.61
N LEU A 81 11.51 -8.99 6.47
CA LEU A 81 10.41 -8.08 6.15
C LEU A 81 10.93 -6.70 5.77
N LYS A 82 11.75 -6.10 6.63
CA LYS A 82 12.36 -4.79 6.42
C LYS A 82 13.15 -4.71 5.11
N ILE A 83 14.04 -5.67 4.85
CA ILE A 83 14.87 -5.62 3.64
C ILE A 83 14.07 -5.95 2.39
N GLY A 84 13.19 -6.95 2.45
CA GLY A 84 12.28 -7.31 1.38
C GLY A 84 11.44 -6.12 0.94
N ILE A 85 10.83 -5.38 1.89
CA ILE A 85 10.00 -4.24 1.51
C ILE A 85 10.82 -3.05 0.99
N LYS A 86 12.01 -2.80 1.53
CA LYS A 86 12.90 -1.78 0.98
C LYS A 86 13.29 -2.10 -0.47
N ALA A 87 13.67 -3.35 -0.74
CA ALA A 87 14.06 -3.81 -2.08
C ALA A 87 12.90 -3.73 -3.06
N LEU A 88 11.74 -4.29 -2.68
CA LEU A 88 10.55 -4.30 -3.52
C LEU A 88 10.07 -2.88 -3.85
N PHE A 89 10.04 -1.99 -2.85
CA PHE A 89 9.69 -0.59 -3.06
C PHE A 89 10.66 0.09 -4.04
N ALA A 90 11.97 -0.08 -3.85
CA ALA A 90 12.99 0.54 -4.71
C ALA A 90 12.86 0.12 -6.18
N LEU A 91 12.56 -1.17 -6.43
CA LEU A 91 12.28 -1.71 -7.76
C LEU A 91 10.95 -1.18 -8.35
N CYS A 92 9.91 -1.03 -7.53
CA CYS A 92 8.58 -0.58 -7.95
C CYS A 92 8.47 0.94 -8.19
N LEU A 93 9.48 1.74 -7.83
CA LEU A 93 9.50 3.18 -8.13
C LEU A 93 9.35 3.45 -9.64
N VAL A 94 9.95 2.60 -10.48
CA VAL A 94 9.81 2.67 -11.94
C VAL A 94 8.53 1.95 -12.37
N LYS A 95 7.60 2.68 -13.01
CA LYS A 95 6.27 2.17 -13.40
C LYS A 95 6.33 0.88 -14.25
N GLN A 96 7.30 0.79 -15.16
CA GLN A 96 7.44 -0.34 -16.09
C GLN A 96 7.71 -1.67 -15.37
N HIS A 97 8.32 -1.66 -14.18
CA HIS A 97 8.68 -2.90 -13.49
C HIS A 97 7.59 -3.41 -12.54
N ARG A 98 6.56 -2.60 -12.26
CA ARG A 98 5.48 -2.95 -11.35
C ARG A 98 4.68 -4.18 -11.81
N GLN A 99 4.55 -4.38 -13.12
CA GLN A 99 3.89 -5.57 -13.65
C GLN A 99 4.65 -6.86 -13.31
N LYS A 100 5.99 -6.82 -13.32
CA LYS A 100 6.83 -7.96 -12.91
C LYS A 100 6.67 -8.28 -11.43
N ALA A 101 6.61 -7.24 -10.57
CA ALA A 101 6.33 -7.43 -9.15
C ALA A 101 4.98 -8.12 -8.91
N VAL A 102 3.93 -7.71 -9.62
CA VAL A 102 2.60 -8.34 -9.52
C VAL A 102 2.67 -9.81 -9.99
N ALA A 103 3.31 -10.07 -11.13
CA ALA A 103 3.47 -11.43 -11.66
C ALA A 103 4.26 -12.36 -10.71
N ALA A 104 5.21 -11.80 -9.96
CA ALA A 104 5.98 -12.51 -8.95
C ALA A 104 5.23 -12.76 -7.62
N GLY A 105 3.94 -12.38 -7.52
CA GLY A 105 3.13 -12.61 -6.32
C GLY A 105 3.27 -11.55 -5.23
N ALA A 106 3.77 -10.35 -5.55
CA ALA A 106 3.96 -9.29 -4.55
C ALA A 106 2.68 -8.88 -3.81
N VAL A 107 1.51 -9.02 -4.44
CA VAL A 107 0.23 -8.60 -3.86
C VAL A 107 -0.13 -9.42 -2.62
N GLU A 108 -0.16 -10.74 -2.75
CA GLU A 108 -0.44 -11.67 -1.65
C GLU A 108 0.58 -11.49 -0.52
N ALA A 109 1.87 -11.51 -0.86
CA ALA A 109 2.95 -11.31 0.10
C ALA A 109 2.85 -9.99 0.88
N LEU A 110 2.45 -8.89 0.23
CA LEU A 110 2.30 -7.59 0.88
C LEU A 110 1.09 -7.54 1.81
N ILE A 111 -0.06 -8.07 1.41
CA ILE A 111 -1.28 -8.02 2.21
C ILE A 111 -1.15 -8.93 3.44
N ASP A 112 -0.64 -10.14 3.27
CA ASP A 112 -0.51 -11.11 4.36
C ASP A 112 0.50 -10.67 5.41
N ARG A 113 1.59 -10.02 5.00
CA ARG A 113 2.63 -9.52 5.91
C ARG A 113 2.40 -8.11 6.41
N LEU A 114 1.40 -7.39 5.88
CA LEU A 114 1.15 -6.00 6.27
C LEU A 114 1.02 -5.79 7.80
N PRO A 115 0.34 -6.68 8.55
CA PRO A 115 0.23 -6.58 10.01
C PRO A 115 1.54 -6.81 10.77
N GLU A 116 2.55 -7.41 10.14
CA GLU A 116 3.82 -7.79 10.77
C GLU A 116 4.89 -6.69 10.64
N PHE A 117 4.69 -5.68 9.79
CA PHE A 117 5.67 -4.59 9.64
C PHE A 117 5.66 -3.63 10.82
N GLU A 118 6.86 -3.19 11.22
CA GLU A 118 7.04 -2.04 12.08
C GLU A 118 6.60 -0.74 11.39
N LYS A 119 6.23 0.29 12.17
CA LYS A 119 5.64 1.55 11.68
C LYS A 119 6.30 2.14 10.43
N CYS A 120 7.63 2.24 10.40
CA CYS A 120 8.36 2.85 9.28
C CYS A 120 8.35 1.98 8.02
N ASP A 121 8.27 0.67 8.18
CA ASP A 121 8.22 -0.30 7.09
C ASP A 121 6.78 -0.49 6.61
N SER A 122 5.77 -0.37 7.49
CA SER A 122 4.35 -0.34 7.09
C SER A 122 4.06 0.85 6.17
N GLU A 123 4.63 2.02 6.42
CA GLU A 123 4.50 3.18 5.51
C GLU A 123 5.02 2.85 4.11
N ARG A 124 6.14 2.14 4.02
CA ARG A 124 6.75 1.75 2.75
C ARG A 124 5.99 0.63 2.07
N ALA A 125 5.45 -0.31 2.84
CA ALA A 125 4.54 -1.34 2.36
C ALA A 125 3.30 -0.71 1.72
N LEU A 126 2.65 0.22 2.41
CA LEU A 126 1.48 0.93 1.89
C LEU A 126 1.81 1.80 0.66
N ALA A 127 2.97 2.45 0.65
CA ALA A 127 3.44 3.17 -0.54
C ALA A 127 3.59 2.22 -1.74
N THR A 128 4.14 1.02 -1.51
CA THR A 128 4.28 -0.01 -2.55
C THR A 128 2.91 -0.49 -3.04
N VAL A 129 1.98 -0.77 -2.11
CA VAL A 129 0.59 -1.12 -2.44
C VAL A 129 -0.05 -0.04 -3.32
N GLU A 130 0.04 1.24 -2.95
CA GLU A 130 -0.51 2.32 -3.76
C GLU A 130 0.13 2.38 -5.16
N LEU A 131 1.45 2.21 -5.27
CA LEU A 131 2.14 2.21 -6.57
C LEU A 131 1.64 1.10 -7.50
N LEU A 132 1.37 -0.08 -6.93
CA LEU A 132 0.88 -1.25 -7.65
C LEU A 132 -0.62 -1.13 -8.00
N CYS A 133 -1.46 -0.54 -7.13
CA CYS A 133 -2.87 -0.28 -7.47
C CYS A 133 -3.04 0.69 -8.65
N ARG A 134 -2.03 1.50 -8.97
CA ARG A 134 -2.05 2.44 -10.12
C ARG A 134 -1.80 1.78 -11.49
N ILE A 135 -1.57 0.47 -11.54
CA ILE A 135 -1.51 -0.29 -12.79
C ILE A 135 -2.67 -1.28 -12.87
N PRO A 136 -3.24 -1.56 -14.06
CA PRO A 136 -4.43 -2.41 -14.17
C PRO A 136 -4.25 -3.81 -13.55
N SER A 137 -3.13 -4.48 -13.82
CA SER A 137 -2.87 -5.82 -13.28
C SER A 137 -2.73 -5.83 -11.76
N GLY A 138 -2.11 -4.81 -11.18
CA GLY A 138 -1.99 -4.68 -9.73
C GLY A 138 -3.33 -4.38 -9.08
N CYS A 139 -4.10 -3.45 -9.65
CA CYS A 139 -5.45 -3.13 -9.17
C CYS A 139 -6.34 -4.37 -9.13
N ALA A 140 -6.40 -5.13 -10.23
CA ALA A 140 -7.19 -6.37 -10.31
C ALA A 140 -6.72 -7.43 -9.31
N ALA A 141 -5.40 -7.61 -9.15
CA ALA A 141 -4.85 -8.55 -8.19
C ALA A 141 -5.21 -8.17 -6.74
N PHE A 142 -5.09 -6.89 -6.37
CA PHE A 142 -5.46 -6.41 -5.04
C PHE A 142 -6.97 -6.53 -4.78
N GLU A 143 -7.82 -6.24 -5.77
CA GLU A 143 -9.26 -6.44 -5.68
C GLU A 143 -9.64 -7.90 -5.45
N SER A 144 -8.96 -8.84 -6.13
CA SER A 144 -9.23 -10.27 -5.99
C SER A 144 -8.89 -10.84 -4.61
N HIS A 145 -8.03 -10.16 -3.86
CA HIS A 145 -7.56 -10.62 -2.55
C HIS A 145 -8.51 -10.13 -1.45
N ALA A 146 -9.24 -11.06 -0.83
CA ALA A 146 -10.36 -10.78 0.09
C ALA A 146 -10.01 -9.87 1.28
N LEU A 147 -8.75 -9.92 1.75
CA LEU A 147 -8.31 -9.10 2.90
C LEU A 147 -7.92 -7.66 2.53
N THR A 148 -7.74 -7.34 1.25
CA THR A 148 -7.15 -6.05 0.84
C THR A 148 -7.97 -4.87 1.34
N VAL A 149 -9.26 -4.79 0.96
CA VAL A 149 -10.09 -3.64 1.27
C VAL A 149 -10.31 -3.50 2.79
N PRO A 150 -10.72 -4.54 3.54
CA PRO A 150 -10.89 -4.44 4.99
C PRO A 150 -9.61 -4.01 5.71
N LEU A 151 -8.44 -4.52 5.27
CA LEU A 151 -7.17 -4.20 5.90
C LEU A 151 -6.75 -2.75 5.65
N LEU A 152 -6.90 -2.24 4.43
CA LEU A 152 -6.61 -0.84 4.10
C LEU A 152 -7.53 0.12 4.87
N VAL A 153 -8.83 -0.20 4.98
CA VAL A 153 -9.78 0.58 5.79
C VAL A 153 -9.36 0.58 7.26
N LYS A 154 -8.99 -0.60 7.80
CA LYS A 154 -8.53 -0.75 9.18
C LYS A 154 -7.28 0.09 9.49
N ILE A 155 -6.43 0.38 8.51
CA ILE A 155 -5.14 1.08 8.70
C ILE A 155 -5.28 2.61 8.72
N ILE A 156 -6.34 3.17 8.13
CA ILE A 156 -6.60 4.61 8.13
C ILE A 156 -6.52 5.14 9.58
N LEU A 157 -5.75 6.21 9.79
CA LEU A 157 -5.53 6.86 11.09
C LEU A 157 -4.82 6.03 12.17
N LYS A 158 -4.35 4.80 11.89
CA LYS A 158 -3.74 3.93 12.92
C LYS A 158 -2.22 3.94 12.97
N ILE A 159 -1.54 4.22 11.86
CA ILE A 159 -0.08 4.10 11.76
C ILE A 159 0.58 5.49 11.76
N SER A 160 0.33 6.27 10.70
CA SER A 160 0.85 7.64 10.54
C SER A 160 0.06 8.39 9.46
N GLY A 161 0.29 9.70 9.35
CA GLY A 161 -0.29 10.50 8.27
C GLY A 161 0.12 10.02 6.88
N ARG A 162 1.38 9.61 6.68
CA ARG A 162 1.87 9.06 5.40
C ARG A 162 1.24 7.71 5.09
N ALA A 163 1.20 6.80 6.06
CA ALA A 163 0.53 5.51 5.91
C ALA A 163 -0.95 5.70 5.53
N THR A 164 -1.63 6.65 6.16
CA THR A 164 -3.02 6.99 5.87
C THR A 164 -3.19 7.57 4.46
N GLU A 165 -2.28 8.44 4.02
CA GLU A 165 -2.26 8.97 2.66
C GLU A 165 -2.13 7.87 1.60
N TYR A 166 -1.24 6.89 1.83
CA TYR A 166 -1.02 5.76 0.93
C TYR A 166 -2.22 4.80 0.92
N ALA A 167 -2.75 4.44 2.10
CA ALA A 167 -3.92 3.58 2.22
C ALA A 167 -5.16 4.19 1.53
N ALA A 168 -5.42 5.49 1.74
CA ALA A 168 -6.52 6.20 1.07
C ALA A 168 -6.31 6.26 -0.45
N GLY A 169 -5.07 6.40 -0.93
CA GLY A 169 -4.76 6.38 -2.36
C GLY A 169 -4.97 5.02 -3.02
N ALA A 170 -4.61 3.94 -2.32
CA ALA A 170 -4.86 2.58 -2.76
C ALA A 170 -6.37 2.28 -2.82
N LEU A 171 -7.12 2.63 -1.77
CA LEU A 171 -8.58 2.49 -1.75
C LEU A 171 -9.26 3.29 -2.85
N LEU A 172 -8.82 4.53 -3.10
CA LEU A 172 -9.34 5.35 -4.19
C LEU A 172 -9.14 4.68 -5.55
N SER A 173 -7.96 4.10 -5.79
CA SER A 173 -7.67 3.37 -7.03
C SER A 173 -8.58 2.14 -7.20
N LEU A 174 -8.76 1.35 -6.13
CA LEU A 174 -9.59 0.14 -6.14
C LEU A 174 -11.08 0.48 -6.34
N CYS A 175 -11.60 1.43 -5.56
CA CYS A 175 -13.01 1.85 -5.63
C CYS A 175 -13.35 2.51 -6.96
N SER A 176 -12.37 3.15 -7.62
CA SER A 176 -12.58 3.75 -8.95
C SER A 176 -12.67 2.69 -10.05
N ALA A 177 -12.10 1.50 -9.82
CA ALA A 177 -12.09 0.41 -10.78
C ALA A 177 -13.25 -0.59 -10.57
N SER A 178 -13.80 -0.68 -9.35
CA SER A 178 -14.76 -1.72 -8.98
C SER A 178 -15.82 -1.25 -7.99
N GLU A 179 -17.09 -1.43 -8.35
CA GLU A 179 -18.24 -1.24 -7.45
C GLU A 179 -18.23 -2.24 -6.29
N ARG A 180 -17.71 -3.45 -6.51
CA ARG A 180 -17.55 -4.44 -5.44
C ARG A 180 -16.59 -3.92 -4.36
N ALA A 181 -15.46 -3.33 -4.77
CA ALA A 181 -14.53 -2.71 -3.84
C ALA A 181 -15.17 -1.54 -3.07
N GLN A 182 -16.10 -0.79 -3.69
CA GLN A 182 -16.87 0.25 -3.01
C GLN A 182 -17.79 -0.35 -1.93
N ALA A 183 -18.54 -1.40 -2.26
CA ALA A 183 -19.42 -2.08 -1.32
C ALA A 183 -18.63 -2.68 -0.14
N ASP A 184 -17.51 -3.34 -0.42
CA ASP A 184 -16.63 -3.91 0.60
C ASP A 184 -16.04 -2.82 1.51
N ALA A 185 -15.66 -1.66 0.94
CA ALA A 185 -15.13 -0.55 1.71
C ALA A 185 -16.21 0.08 2.63
N VAL A 186 -17.43 0.24 2.13
CA VAL A 186 -18.56 0.74 2.93
C VAL A 186 -18.89 -0.25 4.05
N ALA A 187 -18.97 -1.55 3.75
CA ALA A 187 -19.20 -2.59 4.74
C ALA A 187 -18.09 -2.64 5.82
N ALA A 188 -16.85 -2.35 5.44
CA ALA A 188 -15.72 -2.24 6.37
C ALA A 188 -15.71 -0.93 7.19
N GLY A 189 -16.68 -0.02 6.98
CA GLY A 189 -16.81 1.22 7.74
C GLY A 189 -15.91 2.37 7.26
N VAL A 190 -15.54 2.39 5.97
CA VAL A 190 -14.64 3.42 5.42
C VAL A 190 -15.17 4.84 5.58
N LEU A 191 -16.49 5.06 5.52
CA LEU A 191 -17.09 6.39 5.56
C LEU A 191 -16.74 7.14 6.85
N THR A 192 -16.92 6.50 8.00
CA THR A 192 -16.58 7.07 9.30
C THR A 192 -15.09 7.39 9.38
N GLN A 193 -14.22 6.49 8.88
CA GLN A 193 -12.77 6.70 8.89
C GLN A 193 -12.37 7.91 8.03
N LEU A 194 -12.98 8.08 6.85
CA LEU A 194 -12.68 9.20 5.96
C LEU A 194 -13.18 10.54 6.51
N LEU A 195 -14.35 10.57 7.14
CA LEU A 195 -14.88 11.78 7.78
C LEU A 195 -13.99 12.25 8.93
N LEU A 196 -13.53 11.32 9.77
CA LEU A 196 -12.54 11.60 10.82
C LEU A 196 -11.22 12.07 10.23
N LEU A 197 -10.78 11.45 9.13
CA LEU A 197 -9.54 11.82 8.45
C LEU A 197 -9.57 13.27 7.94
N VAL A 198 -10.67 13.71 7.34
CA VAL A 198 -10.83 15.10 6.86
C VAL A 198 -10.73 16.12 7.99
N GLN A 199 -11.19 15.78 9.20
CA GLN A 199 -11.17 16.65 10.38
C GLN A 199 -9.86 16.58 11.18
N SER A 200 -9.04 15.55 10.94
CA SER A 200 -7.79 15.34 11.68
C SER A 200 -6.67 16.30 11.23
N ASP A 201 -5.57 16.32 11.98
CA ASP A 201 -4.33 17.01 11.59
C ASP A 201 -3.44 16.18 10.63
N CYS A 202 -4.03 15.26 9.86
CA CYS A 202 -3.32 14.52 8.82
C CYS A 202 -2.88 15.40 7.65
N THR A 203 -2.05 14.84 6.77
CA THR A 203 -1.52 15.57 5.60
C THR A 203 -2.63 16.05 4.68
N GLU A 204 -2.45 17.22 4.07
CA GLU A 204 -3.39 17.78 3.09
C GLU A 204 -3.64 16.82 1.91
N ARG A 205 -2.63 16.03 1.53
CA ARG A 205 -2.79 15.00 0.50
C ARG A 205 -3.71 13.86 0.96
N ALA A 206 -3.60 13.43 2.21
CA ALA A 206 -4.51 12.43 2.77
C ALA A 206 -5.96 12.95 2.79
N LYS A 207 -6.17 14.20 3.24
CA LYS A 207 -7.49 14.84 3.26
C LYS A 207 -8.10 14.94 1.87
N ARG A 208 -7.35 15.38 0.86
CA ARG A 208 -7.81 15.44 -0.54
C ARG A 208 -8.24 14.08 -1.07
N LYS A 209 -7.42 13.04 -0.87
CA LYS A 209 -7.76 11.66 -1.27
C LYS A 209 -9.02 11.17 -0.56
N ALA A 210 -9.18 11.50 0.73
CA ALA A 210 -10.37 11.15 1.49
C ALA A 210 -11.64 11.81 0.94
N GLN A 211 -11.58 13.11 0.63
CA GLN A 211 -12.68 13.84 0.00
C GLN A 211 -13.06 13.25 -1.37
N MET A 212 -12.07 12.91 -2.20
CA MET A 212 -12.31 12.25 -3.49
C MET A 212 -13.01 10.89 -3.31
N LEU A 213 -12.56 10.11 -2.32
CA LEU A 213 -13.15 8.80 -2.04
C LEU A 213 -14.58 8.93 -1.46
N LEU A 214 -14.84 9.91 -0.59
CA LEU A 214 -16.19 10.21 -0.10
C LEU A 214 -17.15 10.59 -1.25
N LYS A 215 -16.67 11.42 -2.20
CA LYS A 215 -17.44 11.78 -3.40
C LYS A 215 -17.74 10.56 -4.26
N LEU A 216 -16.76 9.69 -4.46
CA LEU A 216 -16.91 8.45 -5.25
C LEU A 216 -17.91 7.48 -4.60
N LEU A 217 -17.89 7.35 -3.28
CA LEU A 217 -18.73 6.41 -2.56
C LEU A 217 -20.15 6.90 -2.31
N ARG A 218 -20.50 8.15 -2.67
CA ARG A 218 -21.77 8.80 -2.32
C ARG A 218 -23.00 7.92 -2.59
N ASP A 219 -23.03 7.27 -3.74
CA ASP A 219 -24.19 6.48 -4.17
C ASP A 219 -24.25 5.10 -3.49
N SER A 220 -23.14 4.69 -2.86
CA SER A 220 -22.98 3.48 -2.05
C SER A 220 -23.19 3.72 -0.56
N TRP A 221 -23.58 4.93 -0.12
CA TRP A 221 -23.82 5.20 1.29
C TRP A 221 -25.01 4.38 1.82
N PRO A 222 -24.94 3.87 3.06
CA PRO A 222 -26.08 3.20 3.68
C PRO A 222 -27.30 4.13 3.70
N ARG A 223 -28.42 3.70 3.10
CA ARG A 223 -29.63 4.56 2.94
C ARG A 223 -30.20 5.06 4.27
N ASP A 224 -29.93 4.37 5.37
CA ASP A 224 -30.32 4.78 6.73
C ASP A 224 -29.61 6.05 7.23
N SER A 225 -28.57 6.52 6.52
CA SER A 225 -27.88 7.79 6.82
C SER A 225 -28.49 9.03 6.12
N ILE A 226 -29.45 8.84 5.22
CA ILE A 226 -30.12 9.91 4.45
C ILE A 226 -31.62 10.02 4.81
N ALA A 227 -32.25 8.95 5.30
CA ALA A 227 -33.71 8.83 5.40
C ALA A 227 -34.36 9.27 6.75
N ARG A 228 -33.86 10.32 7.42
CA ARG A 228 -34.61 10.98 8.52
C ARG A 228 -34.49 12.51 8.47
N SER A 229 -34.96 13.11 7.38
CA SER A 229 -35.07 14.58 7.29
C SER A 229 -36.48 15.13 7.20
N ASP A 230 -37.51 14.32 6.96
CA ASP A 230 -38.82 14.88 6.57
C ASP A 230 -39.96 14.69 7.58
N ASP A 231 -39.75 14.00 8.70
CA ASP A 231 -40.77 13.87 9.76
C ASP A 231 -40.30 14.49 11.08
N PHE A 232 -40.43 15.81 11.20
CA PHE A 232 -40.47 16.49 12.50
C PHE A 232 -41.60 17.54 12.50
N ALA A 233 -42.83 17.04 12.60
CA ALA A 233 -43.95 17.78 13.16
C ALA A 233 -44.43 17.05 14.41
N GLY A 234 -44.21 17.65 15.58
CA GLY A 234 -45.01 17.38 16.79
C GLY A 234 -44.39 16.54 17.91
N SER A 235 -44.23 17.21 19.07
CA SER A 235 -44.27 16.74 20.46
C SER A 235 -43.19 15.81 21.04
N ASP A 236 -42.41 16.42 21.94
CA ASP A 236 -42.03 16.05 23.32
C ASP A 236 -41.68 14.61 23.75
N VAL A 237 -40.61 14.61 24.57
CA VAL A 237 -40.07 13.62 25.52
C VAL A 237 -38.95 12.69 25.00
N VAL A 238 -37.75 12.93 25.55
CA VAL A 238 -36.46 12.22 25.42
C VAL A 238 -36.52 10.76 25.93
N PRO A 239 -35.69 9.85 25.40
CA PRO A 239 -34.41 9.61 26.07
C PRO A 239 -33.20 9.40 25.16
N PHE A 240 -32.05 9.83 25.68
CA PHE A 240 -30.67 9.42 25.35
C PHE A 240 -30.50 8.39 24.23
N ASP A 241 -29.91 8.80 23.11
CA ASP A 241 -28.98 7.95 22.36
C ASP A 241 -28.05 8.78 21.46
N ILE A 242 -26.83 8.25 21.35
CA ILE A 242 -25.64 8.86 20.75
C ILE A 242 -25.85 9.07 19.25
N TYR A 243 -26.21 10.28 18.83
CA TYR A 243 -26.18 10.68 17.41
C TYR A 243 -25.58 12.08 17.27
N PHE A 244 -24.28 12.12 16.99
CA PHE A 244 -23.63 13.31 16.44
C PHE A 244 -24.19 13.55 15.02
N PRO A 245 -24.74 14.73 14.70
CA PRO A 245 -25.41 14.93 13.43
C PRO A 245 -24.38 15.13 12.32
N LEU A 246 -24.32 14.17 11.38
CA LEU A 246 -23.63 14.26 10.09
C LEU A 246 -24.18 15.38 9.16
N LYS A 247 -25.22 16.12 9.59
CA LYS A 247 -25.89 17.16 8.79
C LYS A 247 -25.00 18.36 8.44
N SER A 248 -23.88 18.58 9.13
CA SER A 248 -22.94 19.66 8.75
C SER A 248 -21.96 19.27 7.63
N TYR A 249 -21.89 18.01 7.20
CA TYR A 249 -20.85 17.55 6.27
C TYR A 249 -21.23 17.62 4.79
N VAL A 250 -22.52 17.66 4.45
CA VAL A 250 -22.97 17.76 3.05
C VAL A 250 -22.65 19.15 2.46
N TYR A 251 -22.53 20.18 3.29
CA TYR A 251 -22.24 21.56 2.85
C TYR A 251 -20.75 21.88 2.67
N LEU A 252 -19.83 21.00 3.10
CA LEU A 252 -18.38 21.20 2.99
C LEU A 252 -17.75 20.53 1.74
N ILE A 253 -18.57 19.85 0.93
CA ILE A 253 -18.12 19.06 -0.23
C ILE A 253 -18.56 19.72 -1.57
N SER A 254 -19.38 20.76 -1.51
CA SER A 254 -19.82 21.60 -2.64
C SER A 254 -18.76 22.60 -3.06
#